data_AF-A0A843FBI5-F1
#
_entry.id   AF-A0A843FBI5-F1
#
_cell.length_a   1.000
_cell.length_b   1.000
_cell.length_c   1.000
_cell.angle_alpha   90.00
_cell.angle_beta   90.00
_cell.angle_gamma   90.00
#
_symmetry.space_group_name_H-M   'P 1'
#
loop_
_entity.id
_entity.type
_entity.pdbx_description
1 polymer ?
#
loop_
_entity_poly.entity_id
_entity_poly.type
_entity_poly.pdbx_seq_one_letter_code
_entity_poly.pdbx_strand_id
1 'polypeptide(L)'
;MATIILGCDENNGNDHKVQNTVAKILEKAGHNVTKLAVDSNEFAKASYAKKNKGKIGVYLMAASVYSVADFAYGSTQMKYAYFGIRGDASPSIKTQNDFDTKKIKPDNDCTSICNKLAHMTYPEMNKKTKNRCQCVFGKTGEEIGNAIVQAMGGETSNSSGKSDSASSIKEAMKDVLYHWDGEAECFIRDDTVYIRKIPSPSTAKLSLIEGQNIDMNSVNVTDYNPSAVNSLSCSFDDYVLTIQDDYLVKRFGKISSKVKAGKNIKTLKQAKSFLQREWNKLKRDNGHKLELKTYGHSKWKQGEWCRVYLPSFNINGYMYITKVSQDEDSPGDWTCNLELMDWPPGFGEPAKTENDSDKGSDSK
;
A
#
# COMPACT_ATOMS: atom_id res chain seq x y z
N MET A 1 5.99 4.43 -11.08
CA MET A 1 7.07 4.86 -10.17
C MET A 1 7.72 6.14 -10.68
N ALA A 2 7.98 7.11 -9.81
CA ALA A 2 8.63 8.38 -10.18
C ALA A 2 10.06 8.45 -9.62
N THR A 3 10.96 9.11 -10.36
CA THR A 3 12.28 9.48 -9.85
C THR A 3 12.22 10.91 -9.29
N ILE A 4 12.52 11.05 -8.01
CA ILE A 4 12.45 12.30 -7.25
C ILE A 4 13.86 12.84 -7.03
N ILE A 5 14.03 14.13 -7.29
CA ILE A 5 15.21 14.91 -6.87
C ILE A 5 14.81 15.74 -5.65
N LEU A 6 15.37 15.41 -4.49
CA LEU A 6 15.01 16.01 -3.20
C LEU A 6 16.08 17.01 -2.74
N GLY A 7 15.75 18.29 -2.75
CA GLY A 7 16.56 19.37 -2.18
C GLY A 7 16.01 19.86 -0.84
N CYS A 8 16.86 20.49 -0.04
CA CYS A 8 16.48 21.17 1.20
C CYS A 8 17.37 22.38 1.39
N ASP A 9 16.77 23.52 1.72
CA ASP A 9 17.53 24.69 2.17
C ASP A 9 18.17 24.45 3.53
N GLU A 10 19.28 25.15 3.75
CA GLU A 10 19.90 25.29 5.06
C GLU A 10 19.20 26.44 5.81
N ASN A 11 18.46 26.13 6.87
CA ASN A 11 17.66 27.11 7.60
C ASN A 11 17.99 27.17 9.10
N ASN A 12 17.92 26.04 9.79
CA ASN A 12 17.90 26.01 11.27
C ASN A 12 18.64 24.83 11.89
N GLY A 13 19.48 24.12 11.11
CA GLY A 13 20.29 22.98 11.59
C GLY A 13 19.53 21.66 11.71
N ASN A 14 18.20 21.67 11.59
CA ASN A 14 17.36 20.46 11.54
C ASN A 14 17.18 19.93 10.09
N ASP A 15 17.79 20.60 9.13
CA ASP A 15 17.53 20.45 7.69
C ASP A 15 17.84 19.02 7.20
N HIS A 16 18.98 18.44 7.59
CA HIS A 16 19.34 17.07 7.27
C HIS A 16 18.35 16.04 7.84
N LYS A 17 17.85 16.25 9.07
CA LYS A 17 16.88 15.35 9.69
C LYS A 17 15.56 15.39 8.92
N VAL A 18 15.07 16.59 8.61
CA VAL A 18 13.83 16.77 7.84
C VAL A 18 13.97 16.15 6.44
N GLN A 19 15.06 16.45 5.72
CA GLN A 19 15.32 15.87 4.39
C GLN A 19 15.37 14.33 4.43
N ASN A 20 16.04 13.75 5.43
CA ASN A 20 16.13 12.29 5.58
C ASN A 20 14.78 11.66 5.89
N THR A 21 13.96 12.29 6.75
CA THR A 21 12.61 11.79 7.06
C THR A 21 11.71 11.83 5.83
N VAL A 22 11.71 12.95 5.09
CA VAL A 22 10.93 13.08 3.85
C VAL A 22 11.38 12.06 2.81
N ALA A 23 12.70 11.85 2.63
CA ALA A 23 13.23 10.83 1.73
C ALA A 23 12.69 9.44 2.05
N LYS A 24 12.76 9.01 3.32
CA LYS A 24 12.26 7.70 3.77
C LYS A 24 10.78 7.52 3.49
N ILE A 25 9.97 8.57 3.70
CA ILE A 25 8.52 8.52 3.45
C ILE A 25 8.24 8.36 1.95
N LEU A 26 8.94 9.11 1.10
CA LEU A 26 8.82 9.01 -0.35
C LEU A 26 9.30 7.64 -0.89
N GLU A 27 10.39 7.10 -0.34
CA GLU A 27 10.89 5.76 -0.66
C GLU A 27 9.87 4.68 -0.24
N LYS A 28 9.29 4.80 0.95
CA LYS A 28 8.22 3.91 1.43
C LYS A 28 6.96 3.98 0.57
N ALA A 29 6.69 5.13 -0.05
CA ALA A 29 5.61 5.30 -1.02
C ALA A 29 5.97 4.75 -2.43
N GLY A 30 7.14 4.13 -2.60
CA GLY A 30 7.54 3.46 -3.84
C GLY A 30 8.25 4.39 -4.85
N HIS A 31 8.79 5.52 -4.41
CA HIS A 31 9.55 6.43 -5.27
C HIS A 31 11.06 6.20 -5.15
N ASN A 32 11.79 6.44 -6.26
CA ASN A 32 13.25 6.46 -6.23
C ASN A 32 13.71 7.87 -5.88
N VAL A 33 14.38 8.06 -4.73
CA VAL A 33 14.79 9.39 -4.25
C VAL A 33 16.29 9.60 -4.42
N THR A 34 16.67 10.69 -5.10
CA THR A 34 18.04 11.20 -5.12
C THR A 34 18.10 12.47 -4.27
N LYS A 35 18.78 12.40 -3.13
CA LYS A 35 19.00 13.56 -2.25
C LYS A 35 20.10 14.45 -2.81
N LEU A 36 19.85 15.74 -2.84
CA LEU A 36 20.87 16.76 -3.05
C LEU A 36 21.52 17.12 -1.71
N ALA A 37 22.67 17.79 -1.75
CA ALA A 37 23.22 18.41 -0.55
C ALA A 37 22.23 19.44 0.01
N VAL A 38 22.24 19.61 1.33
CA VAL A 38 21.47 20.65 2.01
C VAL A 38 22.22 21.96 1.85
N ASP A 39 21.71 22.84 0.99
CA ASP A 39 22.31 24.14 0.65
C ASP A 39 21.30 24.97 -0.17
N SER A 40 21.41 26.29 -0.07
CA SER A 40 20.63 27.36 -0.68
C SER A 40 20.40 27.28 -2.20
N ASN A 41 21.25 26.57 -2.95
CA ASN A 41 21.26 26.63 -4.42
C ASN A 41 21.22 25.28 -5.14
N GLU A 42 21.29 24.16 -4.42
CA GLU A 42 21.43 22.85 -5.05
C GLU A 42 20.17 22.43 -5.80
N PHE A 43 18.99 22.74 -5.25
CA PHE A 43 17.73 22.46 -5.95
C PHE A 43 17.59 23.29 -7.22
N ALA A 44 17.93 24.58 -7.17
CA ALA A 44 17.91 25.45 -8.35
C ALA A 44 18.82 24.88 -9.45
N LYS A 45 20.10 24.62 -9.16
CA LYS A 45 21.06 23.99 -10.10
C LYS A 45 20.51 22.70 -10.68
N ALA A 46 19.94 21.83 -9.84
CA ALA A 46 19.37 20.56 -10.29
C ALA A 46 18.14 20.75 -11.20
N SER A 47 17.29 21.74 -10.92
CA SER A 47 16.08 22.02 -11.69
C SER A 47 16.37 22.49 -13.13
N TYR A 48 17.49 23.20 -13.34
CA TYR A 48 17.96 23.64 -14.66
C TYR A 48 18.79 22.58 -15.42
N ALA A 49 19.23 21.52 -14.74
CA ALA A 49 20.10 20.52 -15.36
C ALA A 49 19.34 19.61 -16.33
N LYS A 50 19.83 19.51 -17.58
CA LYS A 50 19.25 18.63 -18.63
C LYS A 50 19.09 17.17 -18.19
N LYS A 51 20.00 16.65 -17.37
CA LYS A 51 19.95 15.27 -16.82
C LYS A 51 18.74 14.98 -15.92
N ASN A 52 18.04 16.02 -15.47
CA ASN A 52 16.85 15.88 -14.62
C ASN A 52 15.55 16.12 -15.38
N LYS A 53 15.61 16.22 -16.72
CA LYS A 53 14.42 16.33 -17.56
C LYS A 53 13.48 15.13 -17.32
N GLY A 54 12.19 15.42 -17.14
CA GLY A 54 11.17 14.38 -16.88
C GLY A 54 11.07 13.90 -15.43
N LYS A 55 12.00 14.27 -14.55
CA LYS A 55 11.96 13.93 -13.11
C LYS A 55 11.05 14.89 -12.33
N ILE A 56 10.67 14.47 -11.12
CA ILE A 56 9.91 15.32 -10.18
C ILE A 56 10.89 15.93 -9.19
N GLY A 57 10.77 17.24 -8.96
CA GLY A 57 11.48 17.95 -7.91
C GLY A 57 10.69 17.94 -6.60
N VAL A 58 11.37 17.76 -5.48
CA VAL A 58 10.84 18.08 -4.15
C VAL A 58 11.83 19.02 -3.48
N TYR A 59 11.35 20.14 -2.98
CA TYR A 59 12.20 21.12 -2.32
C TYR A 59 11.63 21.54 -0.97
N LEU A 60 12.44 21.41 0.07
CA LEU A 60 12.09 21.74 1.44
C LEU A 60 12.70 23.10 1.79
N MET A 61 11.86 24.08 2.08
CA MET A 61 12.30 25.48 2.22
C MET A 61 11.52 26.21 3.31
N ALA A 62 12.11 27.26 3.87
CA ALA A 62 11.35 28.28 4.58
C ALA A 62 10.39 28.98 3.61
N ALA A 63 9.37 29.66 4.14
CA ALA A 63 8.38 30.31 3.28
C ALA A 63 9.03 31.41 2.44
N SER A 64 9.06 31.18 1.12
CA SER A 64 9.55 32.10 0.10
C SER A 64 8.70 31.95 -1.17
N VAL A 65 8.73 32.96 -2.04
CA VAL A 65 8.03 32.97 -3.34
C VAL A 65 8.98 32.72 -4.50
N TYR A 66 10.25 33.06 -4.37
CA TYR A 66 11.21 33.08 -5.46
C TYR A 66 11.42 31.70 -6.06
N SER A 67 11.74 30.68 -5.26
CA SER A 67 11.94 29.32 -5.77
C SER A 67 10.69 28.74 -6.44
N VAL A 68 9.50 29.10 -5.94
CA VAL A 68 8.21 28.70 -6.54
C VAL A 68 8.00 29.41 -7.88
N ALA A 69 8.22 30.72 -7.92
CA ALA A 69 8.04 31.54 -9.12
C ALA A 69 9.07 31.18 -10.21
N ASP A 70 10.32 30.98 -9.81
CA ASP A 70 11.42 30.58 -10.68
C ASP A 70 11.16 29.20 -11.28
N PHE A 71 10.65 28.23 -10.50
CA PHE A 71 10.28 26.95 -11.06
C PHE A 71 9.05 27.04 -11.97
N ALA A 72 8.00 27.77 -11.56
CA ALA A 72 6.75 27.85 -12.30
C ALA A 72 6.92 28.54 -13.67
N TYR A 73 7.72 29.61 -13.73
CA TYR A 73 7.84 30.48 -14.91
C TYR A 73 9.24 30.56 -15.51
N GLY A 74 10.27 30.02 -14.86
CA GLY A 74 11.62 29.91 -15.38
C GLY A 74 11.80 28.70 -16.31
N SER A 75 13.01 28.58 -16.87
CA SER A 75 13.35 27.54 -17.87
C SER A 75 13.80 26.22 -17.25
N THR A 76 13.12 25.77 -16.18
CA THR A 76 13.47 24.52 -15.50
C THR A 76 13.15 23.30 -16.36
N GLN A 77 13.96 22.25 -16.22
CA GLN A 77 13.91 21.04 -17.03
C GLN A 77 13.04 19.94 -16.41
N MET A 78 12.83 19.98 -15.09
CA MET A 78 12.00 19.01 -14.38
C MET A 78 10.52 19.09 -14.81
N LYS A 79 9.83 17.95 -14.76
CA LYS A 79 8.44 17.83 -15.20
C LYS A 79 7.48 18.59 -14.27
N TYR A 80 7.71 18.47 -12.96
CA TYR A 80 6.87 19.02 -11.91
C TYR A 80 7.68 19.22 -10.63
N ALA A 81 7.25 20.10 -9.72
CA ALA A 81 7.84 20.23 -8.40
C ALA A 81 6.83 20.34 -7.26
N TYR A 82 7.18 19.76 -6.11
CA TYR A 82 6.50 19.97 -4.84
C TYR A 82 7.38 20.77 -3.89
N PHE A 83 6.84 21.85 -3.34
CA PHE A 83 7.50 22.72 -2.37
C PHE A 83 6.96 22.46 -0.98
N GLY A 84 7.77 21.85 -0.11
CA GLY A 84 7.45 21.64 1.30
C GLY A 84 7.81 22.88 2.12
N ILE A 85 6.80 23.69 2.45
CA ILE A 85 6.95 24.88 3.27
C ILE A 85 7.08 24.48 4.73
N ARG A 86 8.26 24.74 5.29
CA ARG A 86 8.66 24.34 6.63
C ARG A 86 8.19 25.32 7.68
N GLY A 87 7.18 24.94 8.45
CA GLY A 87 6.66 25.74 9.56
C GLY A 87 7.64 25.92 10.73
N ASP A 88 8.59 25.01 10.90
CA ASP A 88 9.65 25.09 11.92
C ASP A 88 10.78 26.05 11.54
N ALA A 89 10.98 26.29 10.25
CA ALA A 89 12.01 27.18 9.72
C ALA A 89 11.46 28.55 9.28
N SER A 90 10.18 28.62 8.93
CA SER A 90 9.58 29.82 8.37
C SER A 90 9.32 30.90 9.43
N PRO A 91 9.79 32.15 9.21
CA PRO A 91 9.51 33.26 10.12
C PRO A 91 8.05 33.74 10.04
N SER A 92 7.37 33.54 8.90
CA SER A 92 6.06 34.15 8.59
C SER A 92 4.90 33.16 8.55
N ILE A 93 5.17 31.90 8.20
CA ILE A 93 4.19 30.82 8.01
C ILE A 93 4.49 29.71 9.00
N LYS A 94 3.91 29.81 10.21
CA LYS A 94 4.20 28.89 11.32
C LYS A 94 3.13 27.82 11.50
N THR A 95 1.97 27.98 10.86
CA THR A 95 0.81 27.10 11.01
C THR A 95 0.13 26.82 9.67
N GLN A 96 -0.70 25.79 9.61
CA GLN A 96 -1.54 25.51 8.45
C GLN A 96 -2.46 26.70 8.12
N ASN A 97 -3.07 27.30 9.14
CA ASN A 97 -3.90 28.49 8.95
C ASN A 97 -3.10 29.66 8.34
N ASP A 98 -1.84 29.84 8.73
CA ASP A 98 -0.97 30.84 8.11
C ASP A 98 -0.74 30.54 6.63
N PHE A 99 -0.46 29.28 6.29
CA PHE A 99 -0.25 28.84 4.91
C PHE A 99 -1.49 29.09 4.03
N ASP A 100 -2.67 28.86 4.59
CA ASP A 100 -3.95 28.99 3.88
C ASP A 100 -4.40 30.44 3.69
N THR A 101 -4.09 31.31 4.67
CA THR A 101 -4.70 32.65 4.76
C THR A 101 -3.73 33.81 4.58
N LYS A 102 -2.43 33.64 4.88
CA LYS A 102 -1.47 34.74 4.77
C LYS A 102 -0.99 34.91 3.33
N LYS A 103 -1.01 36.15 2.89
CA LYS A 103 -0.42 36.58 1.62
C LYS A 103 1.09 36.65 1.74
N ILE A 104 1.81 35.99 0.85
CA ILE A 104 3.28 36.01 0.88
C ILE A 104 3.80 37.27 0.18
N LYS A 105 4.74 37.95 0.84
CA LYS A 105 5.44 39.11 0.26
C LYS A 105 6.49 38.63 -0.75
N PRO A 106 6.86 39.44 -1.75
CA PRO A 106 7.99 39.10 -2.60
C PRO A 106 9.27 38.99 -1.75
N ASP A 107 10.14 38.05 -2.10
CA ASP A 107 11.45 37.93 -1.46
C ASP A 107 12.32 39.14 -1.83
N ASN A 108 13.16 39.58 -0.90
CA ASN A 108 13.97 40.81 -1.04
C ASN A 108 14.96 40.76 -2.21
N ASP A 109 15.37 39.55 -2.58
CA ASP A 109 16.32 39.22 -3.65
C ASP A 109 15.64 38.89 -4.99
N CYS A 110 14.32 39.04 -5.08
CA CYS A 110 13.58 38.68 -6.28
C CYS A 110 13.46 39.84 -7.29
N THR A 111 14.00 39.63 -8.49
CA THR A 111 14.22 40.69 -9.49
C THR A 111 13.00 41.11 -10.32
N SER A 112 11.97 40.25 -10.46
CA SER A 112 10.65 40.60 -11.06
C SER A 112 9.66 39.43 -11.10
N ILE A 113 10.16 38.19 -11.22
CA ILE A 113 9.34 36.99 -11.44
C ILE A 113 8.36 36.70 -10.29
N CYS A 114 8.74 37.05 -9.05
CA CYS A 114 7.89 36.87 -7.88
C CYS A 114 6.60 37.67 -7.95
N ASN A 115 6.55 38.82 -8.63
CA ASN A 115 5.34 39.62 -8.75
C ASN A 115 4.18 38.85 -9.40
N LYS A 116 4.46 37.75 -10.11
CA LYS A 116 3.43 36.86 -10.66
C LYS A 116 2.68 36.06 -9.59
N LEU A 117 3.29 35.82 -8.42
CA LEU A 117 2.74 35.03 -7.32
C LEU A 117 2.67 35.80 -5.99
N ALA A 118 3.38 36.92 -5.87
CA ALA A 118 3.37 37.76 -4.69
C ALA A 118 1.95 38.22 -4.35
N HIS A 119 1.70 38.43 -3.06
CA HIS A 119 0.40 38.81 -2.50
C HIS A 119 -0.71 37.77 -2.67
N MET A 120 -0.38 36.56 -3.11
CA MET A 120 -1.27 35.40 -3.08
C MET A 120 -1.05 34.58 -1.81
N THR A 121 -2.06 33.83 -1.39
CA THR A 121 -1.90 32.73 -0.44
C THR A 121 -1.32 31.51 -1.17
N TYR A 122 -0.74 30.55 -0.44
CA TYR A 122 -0.24 29.32 -1.09
C TYR A 122 -1.34 28.52 -1.81
N PRO A 123 -2.59 28.40 -1.30
CA PRO A 123 -3.68 27.81 -2.07
C PRO A 123 -3.97 28.52 -3.40
N GLU A 124 -3.92 29.86 -3.43
CA GLU A 124 -4.08 30.63 -4.67
C GLU A 124 -2.91 30.37 -5.64
N MET A 125 -1.67 30.34 -5.12
CA MET A 125 -0.48 29.98 -5.91
C MET A 125 -0.60 28.56 -6.48
N ASN A 126 -1.05 27.59 -5.69
CA ASN A 126 -1.27 26.21 -6.12
C ASN A 126 -2.29 26.14 -7.27
N LYS A 127 -3.40 26.86 -7.15
CA LYS A 127 -4.40 26.93 -8.24
C LYS A 127 -3.81 27.52 -9.52
N LYS A 128 -2.97 28.56 -9.40
CA LYS A 128 -2.34 29.24 -10.54
C LYS A 128 -1.21 28.44 -11.18
N THR A 129 -0.45 27.70 -10.38
CA THR A 129 0.75 26.96 -10.80
C THR A 129 0.54 25.46 -10.96
N LYS A 130 -0.71 24.97 -10.81
CA LYS A 130 -1.11 23.56 -10.79
C LYS A 130 -0.50 22.65 -11.87
N ASN A 131 -0.14 23.19 -13.04
CA ASN A 131 0.44 22.43 -14.15
C ASN A 131 1.97 22.31 -14.07
N ARG A 132 2.61 22.99 -13.11
CA ARG A 132 4.07 23.10 -12.97
C ARG A 132 4.54 22.75 -11.57
N CYS A 133 3.86 23.24 -10.54
CA CYS A 133 4.24 22.96 -9.17
C CYS A 133 3.08 23.12 -8.19
N GLN A 134 3.31 22.61 -6.99
CA GLN A 134 2.40 22.72 -5.85
C GLN A 134 3.20 22.89 -4.55
N CYS A 135 2.70 23.74 -3.67
CA CYS A 135 3.21 23.92 -2.32
C CYS A 135 2.36 23.14 -1.32
N VAL A 136 3.00 22.60 -0.29
CA VAL A 136 2.35 21.96 0.86
C VAL A 136 3.00 22.47 2.15
N PHE A 137 2.36 22.26 3.29
CA PHE A 137 2.84 22.74 4.59
C PHE A 137 3.09 21.58 5.56
N GLY A 138 4.06 21.77 6.46
CA GLY A 138 4.22 20.97 7.66
C GLY A 138 5.28 21.54 8.61
N LYS A 139 5.17 21.22 9.90
CA LYS A 139 6.13 21.61 10.95
C LYS A 139 7.22 20.57 11.17
N THR A 140 6.98 19.33 10.79
CA THR A 140 7.94 18.23 10.92
C THR A 140 8.21 17.58 9.56
N GLY A 141 9.33 16.87 9.45
CA GLY A 141 9.61 16.09 8.22
C GLY A 141 8.56 15.03 7.93
N GLU A 142 7.87 14.52 8.96
CA GLU A 142 6.78 13.55 8.80
C GLU A 142 5.54 14.20 8.21
N GLU A 143 5.11 15.35 8.75
CA GLU A 143 3.98 16.12 8.24
C GLU A 143 4.22 16.52 6.77
N ILE A 144 5.41 17.05 6.46
CA ILE A 144 5.75 17.49 5.11
C ILE A 144 5.80 16.28 4.15
N GLY A 145 6.47 15.19 4.54
CA GLY A 145 6.57 13.99 3.70
C GLY A 145 5.21 13.40 3.35
N ASN A 146 4.31 13.30 4.34
CA ASN A 146 2.96 12.81 4.13
C ASN A 146 2.13 13.76 3.26
N ALA A 147 2.23 15.08 3.47
CA ALA A 147 1.53 16.06 2.65
C ALA A 147 1.98 16.02 1.18
N ILE A 148 3.28 15.81 0.92
CA ILE A 148 3.80 15.64 -0.45
C ILE A 148 3.24 14.37 -1.08
N VAL A 149 3.27 13.22 -0.38
CA VAL A 149 2.73 11.96 -0.90
C VAL A 149 1.24 12.09 -1.23
N GLN A 150 0.47 12.73 -0.35
CA GLN A 150 -0.95 13.02 -0.60
C GLN A 150 -1.14 13.89 -1.85
N ALA A 151 -0.33 14.95 -2.01
CA ALA A 151 -0.37 15.82 -3.19
C ALA A 151 0.05 15.11 -4.49
N MET A 152 0.86 14.05 -4.40
CA MET A 152 1.23 13.18 -5.53
C MET A 152 0.13 12.17 -5.91
N GLY A 153 -0.67 11.72 -4.93
CA GLY A 153 -1.69 10.68 -5.09
C GLY A 153 -3.03 11.14 -5.68
N GLY A 154 -3.25 12.45 -5.80
CA GLY A 154 -4.38 13.01 -6.55
C GLY A 154 -5.74 12.96 -5.83
N GLU A 155 -5.99 13.89 -4.92
CA GLU A 155 -7.23 14.69 -4.82
C GLU A 155 -7.02 15.80 -3.80
N THR A 156 -6.98 17.05 -4.26
CA THR A 156 -7.10 18.23 -3.40
C THR A 156 -8.57 18.45 -3.05
N SER A 157 -8.98 18.02 -1.88
CA SER A 157 -10.13 18.59 -1.20
C SER A 157 -9.63 19.32 0.05
N ASN A 158 -9.70 20.65 0.00
CA ASN A 158 -9.65 21.48 1.19
C ASN A 158 -10.84 21.08 2.08
N SER A 159 -10.63 20.21 3.07
CA SER A 159 -11.53 20.07 4.19
C SER A 159 -10.74 20.25 5.48
N SER A 160 -10.86 21.45 6.05
CA SER A 160 -10.61 21.71 7.45
C SER A 160 -11.48 20.77 8.30
N GLY A 161 -10.85 19.87 9.04
CA GLY A 161 -11.56 19.03 10.00
C GLY A 161 -10.61 18.06 10.66
N LYS A 162 -10.33 18.34 11.95
CA LYS A 162 -9.81 17.47 13.01
C LYS A 162 -8.75 16.42 12.65
N SER A 163 -7.70 16.43 13.47
CA SER A 163 -6.79 15.31 13.66
C SER A 163 -7.56 14.06 14.12
N ASP A 164 -8.12 13.32 13.19
CA ASP A 164 -8.35 11.90 13.35
C ASP A 164 -7.32 11.25 12.45
N SER A 165 -6.51 10.35 13.02
CA SER A 165 -5.46 9.61 12.34
C SER A 165 -5.99 9.10 11.00
N ALA A 166 -5.56 9.70 9.89
CA ALA A 166 -6.00 9.32 8.56
C ALA A 166 -5.50 7.90 8.29
N SER A 167 -6.33 6.91 8.64
CA SER A 167 -6.19 5.56 8.15
C SER A 167 -6.23 5.69 6.64
N SER A 168 -5.18 5.22 5.95
CA SER A 168 -5.15 5.32 4.49
C SER A 168 -6.42 4.66 3.92
N ILE A 169 -6.88 5.01 2.72
CA ILE A 169 -8.05 4.34 2.08
C ILE A 169 -7.92 2.82 2.16
N LYS A 170 -6.70 2.29 2.08
CA LYS A 170 -6.39 0.88 2.30
C LYS A 170 -6.76 0.38 3.70
N GLU A 171 -6.47 1.12 4.75
CA GLU A 171 -6.86 0.77 6.13
C GLU A 171 -8.37 0.87 6.32
N ALA A 172 -9.03 1.91 5.82
CA ALA A 172 -10.49 2.00 5.84
C ALA A 172 -11.16 0.82 5.09
N MET A 173 -10.58 0.40 3.97
CA MET A 173 -11.02 -0.81 3.26
C MET A 173 -10.79 -2.07 4.07
N LYS A 174 -9.67 -2.20 4.78
CA LYS A 174 -9.44 -3.35 5.67
C LYS A 174 -10.48 -3.40 6.78
N ASP A 175 -10.80 -2.27 7.40
CA ASP A 175 -11.79 -2.21 8.49
C ASP A 175 -13.15 -2.75 8.03
N VAL A 176 -13.60 -2.34 6.84
CA VAL A 176 -14.86 -2.83 6.26
C VAL A 176 -14.76 -4.30 5.84
N LEU A 177 -13.68 -4.68 5.16
CA LEU A 177 -13.52 -6.02 4.57
C LEU A 177 -13.16 -7.09 5.61
N TYR A 178 -12.62 -6.72 6.77
CA TYR A 178 -12.24 -7.64 7.84
C TYR A 178 -13.41 -8.52 8.29
N HIS A 179 -14.64 -7.99 8.30
CA HIS A 179 -15.84 -8.74 8.62
C HIS A 179 -16.17 -9.86 7.61
N TRP A 180 -15.62 -9.77 6.39
CA TRP A 180 -15.74 -10.75 5.32
C TRP A 180 -14.42 -11.49 5.05
N ASP A 181 -13.40 -11.37 5.90
CA ASP A 181 -12.14 -12.10 5.76
C ASP A 181 -12.39 -13.62 5.71
N GLY A 182 -11.79 -14.29 4.73
CA GLY A 182 -12.02 -15.71 4.43
C GLY A 182 -13.23 -16.00 3.52
N GLU A 183 -14.03 -14.98 3.16
CA GLU A 183 -15.18 -15.10 2.24
C GLU A 183 -15.10 -14.13 1.05
N ALA A 184 -14.48 -12.97 1.22
CA ALA A 184 -14.23 -11.99 0.18
C ALA A 184 -12.73 -11.83 -0.09
N GLU A 185 -12.42 -11.33 -1.28
CA GLU A 185 -11.07 -10.93 -1.69
C GLU A 185 -11.09 -9.49 -2.22
N CYS A 186 -9.94 -8.82 -2.08
CA CYS A 186 -9.69 -7.50 -2.63
C CYS A 186 -8.33 -7.51 -3.30
N PHE A 187 -8.30 -7.16 -4.58
CA PHE A 187 -7.06 -7.07 -5.35
C PHE A 187 -7.13 -5.91 -6.33
N ILE A 188 -5.96 -5.41 -6.73
CA ILE A 188 -5.83 -4.38 -7.74
C ILE A 188 -5.44 -5.06 -9.03
N ARG A 189 -6.13 -4.73 -10.11
CA ARG A 189 -5.75 -5.13 -11.46
C ARG A 189 -5.84 -3.93 -12.36
N ASP A 190 -4.75 -3.66 -13.07
CA ASP A 190 -4.55 -2.44 -13.85
C ASP A 190 -4.75 -1.22 -12.93
N ASP A 191 -5.72 -0.35 -13.23
CA ASP A 191 -6.06 0.82 -12.40
C ASP A 191 -7.38 0.65 -11.63
N THR A 192 -7.87 -0.59 -11.48
CA THR A 192 -9.16 -0.87 -10.84
C THR A 192 -9.00 -1.75 -9.60
N VAL A 193 -9.66 -1.32 -8.51
CA VAL A 193 -9.81 -2.11 -7.29
C VAL A 193 -11.02 -3.03 -7.45
N TYR A 194 -10.79 -4.33 -7.31
CA TYR A 194 -11.85 -5.34 -7.34
C TYR A 194 -12.12 -5.85 -5.93
N ILE A 195 -13.39 -5.81 -5.52
CA ILE A 195 -13.88 -6.47 -4.30
C ILE A 195 -14.95 -7.46 -4.74
N ARG A 196 -14.77 -8.74 -4.40
CA ARG A 196 -15.76 -9.78 -4.72
C ARG A 196 -15.73 -10.91 -3.71
N LYS A 197 -16.77 -11.74 -3.75
CA LYS A 197 -16.78 -13.03 -3.05
C LYS A 197 -15.71 -13.95 -3.65
N ILE A 198 -14.97 -14.64 -2.79
CA ILE A 198 -14.01 -15.66 -3.20
C ILE A 198 -14.77 -16.73 -4.00
N PRO A 199 -14.38 -17.00 -5.26
CA PRO A 199 -15.02 -18.05 -6.05
C PRO A 199 -14.81 -19.42 -5.42
N SER A 200 -15.72 -20.36 -5.67
CA SER A 200 -15.53 -21.74 -5.20
C SER A 200 -14.34 -22.39 -5.90
N PRO A 201 -13.48 -23.17 -5.22
CA PRO A 201 -12.40 -23.92 -5.88
C PRO A 201 -12.88 -24.78 -7.06
N SER A 202 -14.13 -25.28 -6.99
CA SER A 202 -14.77 -26.05 -8.07
C SER A 202 -14.99 -25.27 -9.36
N THR A 203 -14.81 -23.94 -9.38
CA THR A 203 -14.89 -23.13 -10.60
C THR A 203 -13.57 -23.08 -11.36
N ALA A 204 -12.52 -23.73 -10.88
CA ALA A 204 -11.22 -23.78 -11.55
C ALA A 204 -11.36 -24.33 -12.98
N LYS A 205 -10.87 -23.56 -13.96
CA LYS A 205 -10.87 -23.94 -15.38
C LYS A 205 -9.51 -24.39 -15.87
N LEU A 206 -8.46 -24.06 -15.13
CA LEU A 206 -7.07 -24.35 -15.47
C LEU A 206 -6.55 -25.45 -14.55
N SER A 207 -5.60 -26.24 -15.06
CA SER A 207 -4.97 -27.30 -14.31
C SER A 207 -3.46 -27.25 -14.50
N LEU A 208 -2.71 -27.48 -13.42
CA LEU A 208 -1.28 -27.70 -13.38
C LEU A 208 -1.06 -29.19 -13.17
N ILE A 209 -0.45 -29.84 -14.16
CA ILE A 209 -0.25 -31.30 -14.16
C ILE A 209 1.24 -31.56 -14.36
N GLU A 210 1.82 -32.28 -13.41
CA GLU A 210 3.19 -32.77 -13.47
C GLU A 210 3.47 -33.50 -14.80
N GLY A 211 4.59 -33.16 -15.43
CA GLY A 211 4.98 -33.72 -16.73
C GLY A 211 4.19 -33.20 -17.94
N GLN A 212 3.28 -32.24 -17.78
CA GLN A 212 2.52 -31.66 -18.91
C GLN A 212 2.85 -30.19 -19.15
N ASN A 213 2.47 -29.32 -18.23
CA ASN A 213 2.49 -27.86 -18.44
C ASN A 213 3.26 -27.11 -17.35
N ILE A 214 4.13 -27.83 -16.65
CA ILE A 214 4.98 -27.32 -15.58
C ILE A 214 6.44 -27.57 -15.99
N ASP A 215 7.29 -26.56 -15.85
CA ASP A 215 8.73 -26.76 -15.83
C ASP A 215 9.12 -27.39 -14.49
N MET A 216 9.39 -28.68 -14.49
CA MET A 216 9.67 -29.42 -13.26
C MET A 216 10.94 -28.95 -12.53
N ASN A 217 11.86 -28.28 -13.23
CA ASN A 217 13.07 -27.72 -12.60
C ASN A 217 12.81 -26.41 -11.85
N SER A 218 11.63 -25.82 -12.03
CA SER A 218 11.24 -24.54 -11.42
C SER A 218 10.37 -24.70 -10.17
N VAL A 219 9.95 -25.93 -9.85
CA VAL A 219 9.00 -26.19 -8.76
C VAL A 219 9.68 -25.97 -7.41
N ASN A 220 9.14 -25.03 -6.64
CA ASN A 220 9.49 -24.77 -5.25
C ASN A 220 8.25 -24.91 -4.38
N VAL A 221 8.33 -25.76 -3.36
CA VAL A 221 7.23 -26.05 -2.44
C VAL A 221 7.63 -25.62 -1.03
N THR A 222 6.89 -24.67 -0.47
CA THR A 222 6.89 -24.44 0.97
C THR A 222 5.85 -25.37 1.57
N ASP A 223 6.31 -26.32 2.38
CA ASP A 223 5.46 -27.30 3.03
C ASP A 223 4.62 -26.67 4.16
N TYR A 224 3.60 -27.40 4.60
CA TYR A 224 2.75 -27.05 5.73
C TYR A 224 3.55 -26.80 7.00
N ASN A 225 3.15 -25.79 7.78
CA ASN A 225 3.62 -25.62 9.15
C ASN A 225 3.12 -26.79 10.02
N PRO A 226 4.00 -27.66 10.55
CA PRO A 226 3.60 -28.85 11.31
C PRO A 226 2.84 -28.54 12.60
N SER A 227 2.98 -27.32 13.12
CA SER A 227 2.33 -26.87 14.36
C SER A 227 1.01 -26.16 14.13
N ALA A 228 0.58 -26.00 12.87
CA ALA A 228 -0.62 -25.28 12.54
C ALA A 228 -1.90 -26.08 12.83
N VAL A 229 -2.99 -25.37 13.11
CA VAL A 229 -4.28 -25.98 13.45
C VAL A 229 -4.82 -26.75 12.24
N ASN A 230 -5.09 -28.04 12.43
CA ASN A 230 -5.64 -28.92 11.40
C ASN A 230 -7.02 -29.52 11.77
N SER A 231 -7.59 -29.09 12.90
CA SER A 231 -8.95 -29.42 13.32
C SER A 231 -9.57 -28.24 14.07
N LEU A 232 -10.64 -27.67 13.54
CA LEU A 232 -11.33 -26.52 14.11
C LEU A 232 -12.74 -26.91 14.57
N SER A 233 -13.14 -26.46 15.76
CA SER A 233 -14.49 -26.70 16.26
C SER A 233 -15.18 -25.43 16.77
N CYS A 234 -16.51 -25.43 16.70
CA CYS A 234 -17.36 -24.36 17.19
C CYS A 234 -18.54 -24.96 17.96
N SER A 235 -18.75 -24.52 19.19
CA SER A 235 -19.98 -24.81 19.94
C SER A 235 -21.09 -23.87 19.49
N PHE A 236 -22.27 -24.42 19.21
CA PHE A 236 -23.47 -23.67 18.85
C PHE A 236 -24.69 -24.39 19.43
N ASP A 237 -25.37 -23.77 20.40
CA ASP A 237 -26.39 -24.41 21.22
C ASP A 237 -25.90 -25.76 21.77
N ASP A 238 -26.64 -26.85 21.52
CA ASP A 238 -26.29 -28.21 21.94
C ASP A 238 -25.34 -28.94 20.96
N TYR A 239 -24.91 -28.28 19.88
CA TYR A 239 -24.07 -28.87 18.84
C TYR A 239 -22.60 -28.48 18.98
N VAL A 240 -21.72 -29.44 18.67
CA VAL A 240 -20.29 -29.18 18.42
C VAL A 240 -20.02 -29.45 16.95
N LEU A 241 -19.86 -28.37 16.18
CA LEU A 241 -19.48 -28.44 14.77
C LEU A 241 -17.96 -28.58 14.69
N THR A 242 -17.46 -29.50 13.83
CA THR A 242 -16.02 -29.71 13.62
C THR A 242 -15.71 -29.78 12.12
N ILE A 243 -14.65 -29.11 11.70
CA ILE A 243 -14.02 -29.24 10.38
C ILE A 243 -12.55 -29.64 10.62
N GLN A 244 -12.02 -30.57 9.83
CA GLN A 244 -10.61 -30.98 9.94
C GLN A 244 -10.04 -31.35 8.56
N ASP A 245 -8.71 -31.33 8.46
CA ASP A 245 -7.97 -31.84 7.31
C ASP A 245 -7.41 -33.23 7.64
N ASP A 246 -8.03 -34.28 7.12
CA ASP A 246 -7.65 -35.66 7.44
C ASP A 246 -6.22 -36.01 7.00
N TYR A 247 -5.74 -35.39 5.91
CA TYR A 247 -4.37 -35.59 5.43
C TYR A 247 -3.36 -34.99 6.41
N LEU A 248 -3.58 -33.75 6.86
CA LEU A 248 -2.70 -33.10 7.83
C LEU A 248 -2.78 -33.75 9.21
N VAL A 249 -3.97 -34.20 9.64
CA VAL A 249 -4.12 -34.97 10.89
C VAL A 249 -3.32 -36.26 10.83
N LYS A 250 -3.35 -36.97 9.70
CA LYS A 250 -2.56 -38.20 9.52
C LYS A 250 -1.06 -37.92 9.53
N ARG A 251 -0.62 -36.77 9.00
CA ARG A 251 0.80 -36.43 8.84
C ARG A 251 1.43 -35.84 10.11
N PHE A 252 0.72 -34.97 10.81
CA PHE A 252 1.24 -34.20 11.95
C PHE A 252 0.54 -34.49 13.29
N GLY A 253 -0.47 -35.36 13.28
CA GLY A 253 -1.34 -35.56 14.44
C GLY A 253 -2.43 -34.49 14.53
N LYS A 254 -3.42 -34.71 15.40
CA LYS A 254 -4.56 -33.79 15.56
C LYS A 254 -4.15 -32.57 16.40
N ILE A 255 -4.15 -31.39 15.78
CA ILE A 255 -3.90 -30.10 16.41
C ILE A 255 -5.20 -29.31 16.37
N SER A 256 -5.89 -29.28 17.51
CA SER A 256 -7.24 -28.73 17.60
C SER A 256 -7.28 -27.30 18.12
N SER A 257 -8.18 -26.49 17.55
CA SER A 257 -8.57 -25.19 18.08
C SER A 257 -10.08 -25.07 18.19
N LYS A 258 -10.53 -24.11 19.01
CA LYS A 258 -11.93 -23.79 19.23
C LYS A 258 -12.18 -22.32 18.91
N VAL A 259 -13.20 -22.06 18.11
CA VAL A 259 -13.71 -20.71 17.85
C VAL A 259 -15.07 -20.54 18.51
N LYS A 260 -15.34 -19.33 18.99
CA LYS A 260 -16.61 -18.99 19.63
C LYS A 260 -17.47 -18.22 18.63
N ALA A 261 -18.66 -18.74 18.33
CA ALA A 261 -19.65 -18.01 17.54
C ALA A 261 -20.07 -16.72 18.26
N GLY A 262 -20.18 -15.62 17.50
CA GLY A 262 -20.70 -14.36 18.01
C GLY A 262 -22.20 -14.44 18.31
N LYS A 263 -22.71 -13.52 19.16
CA LYS A 263 -24.13 -13.44 19.54
C LYS A 263 -25.09 -13.21 18.35
N ASN A 264 -24.56 -12.77 17.22
CA ASN A 264 -25.29 -12.51 15.97
C ASN A 264 -25.54 -13.79 15.13
N ILE A 265 -24.91 -14.91 15.46
CA ILE A 265 -25.15 -16.20 14.81
C ILE A 265 -26.34 -16.86 15.50
N LYS A 266 -27.46 -17.00 14.78
CA LYS A 266 -28.74 -17.48 15.34
C LYS A 266 -29.20 -18.81 14.77
N THR A 267 -28.53 -19.33 13.75
CA THR A 267 -28.95 -20.53 13.03
C THR A 267 -27.78 -21.48 12.81
N LEU A 268 -28.06 -22.78 12.77
CA LEU A 268 -27.06 -23.81 12.47
C LEU A 268 -26.36 -23.56 11.13
N LYS A 269 -27.09 -23.05 10.12
CA LYS A 269 -26.51 -22.67 8.82
C LYS A 269 -25.48 -21.55 8.96
N GLN A 270 -25.80 -20.50 9.71
CA GLN A 270 -24.85 -19.41 9.99
C GLN A 270 -23.65 -19.90 10.80
N ALA A 271 -23.84 -20.82 11.74
CA ALA A 271 -22.75 -21.42 12.51
C ALA A 271 -21.80 -22.25 11.62
N LYS A 272 -22.34 -23.03 10.67
CA LYS A 272 -21.55 -23.75 9.66
C LYS A 272 -20.78 -22.79 8.75
N SER A 273 -21.42 -21.73 8.25
CA SER A 273 -20.76 -20.70 7.46
C SER A 273 -19.63 -20.00 8.23
N PHE A 274 -19.89 -19.65 9.50
CA PHE A 274 -18.88 -19.07 10.39
C PHE A 274 -17.69 -20.01 10.59
N LEU A 275 -17.93 -21.28 10.93
CA LEU A 275 -16.86 -22.25 11.11
C LEU A 275 -16.05 -22.46 9.82
N GLN A 276 -16.71 -22.51 8.66
CA GLN A 276 -16.04 -22.60 7.36
C GLN A 276 -15.17 -21.35 7.09
N ARG A 277 -15.67 -20.15 7.40
CA ARG A 277 -14.91 -18.90 7.24
C ARG A 277 -13.66 -18.89 8.11
N GLU A 278 -13.77 -19.26 9.38
CA GLU A 278 -12.61 -19.33 10.28
C GLU A 278 -11.62 -20.43 9.83
N TRP A 279 -12.12 -21.55 9.30
CA TRP A 279 -11.29 -22.59 8.72
C TRP A 279 -10.53 -22.11 7.47
N ASN A 280 -11.18 -21.35 6.60
CA ASN A 280 -10.55 -20.75 5.43
C ASN A 280 -9.40 -19.81 5.80
N LYS A 281 -9.55 -19.03 6.88
CA LYS A 281 -8.47 -18.18 7.41
C LYS A 281 -7.28 -19.00 7.87
N LEU A 282 -7.51 -20.12 8.58
CA LEU A 282 -6.43 -21.01 9.00
C LEU A 282 -5.69 -21.63 7.81
N LYS A 283 -6.40 -22.04 6.75
CA LYS A 283 -5.76 -22.59 5.54
C LYS A 283 -4.75 -21.64 4.91
N ARG A 284 -5.04 -20.35 4.89
CA ARG A 284 -4.10 -19.30 4.44
C ARG A 284 -2.84 -19.28 5.31
N ASP A 285 -3.01 -19.36 6.62
CA ASP A 285 -1.92 -19.16 7.58
C ASP A 285 -1.08 -20.42 7.81
N ASN A 286 -1.48 -21.57 7.23
CA ASN A 286 -0.76 -22.85 7.31
C ASN A 286 0.55 -22.89 6.52
N GLY A 287 0.86 -21.85 5.74
CA GLY A 287 2.16 -21.65 5.10
C GLY A 287 2.43 -22.50 3.85
N HIS A 288 1.46 -23.33 3.41
CA HIS A 288 1.62 -24.14 2.22
C HIS A 288 1.56 -23.29 0.95
N LYS A 289 2.65 -23.32 0.18
CA LYS A 289 2.87 -22.46 -0.98
C LYS A 289 3.54 -23.25 -2.10
N LEU A 290 3.10 -23.00 -3.34
CA LEU A 290 3.68 -23.57 -4.55
C LEU A 290 4.13 -22.43 -5.47
N GLU A 291 5.40 -22.44 -5.86
CA GLU A 291 5.96 -21.55 -6.87
C GLU A 291 6.47 -22.40 -8.03
N LEU A 292 6.12 -22.05 -9.27
CA LEU A 292 6.57 -22.78 -10.45
C LEU A 292 6.46 -21.94 -11.72
N LYS A 293 7.15 -22.38 -12.77
CA LYS A 293 7.00 -21.92 -14.14
C LYS A 293 6.09 -22.87 -14.90
N THR A 294 5.25 -22.30 -15.75
CA THR A 294 4.36 -23.03 -16.65
C THR A 294 4.68 -22.71 -18.10
N TYR A 295 4.46 -23.71 -18.97
CA TYR A 295 4.58 -23.53 -20.41
C TYR A 295 3.23 -23.12 -21.00
N GLY A 296 3.22 -21.94 -21.60
CA GLY A 296 2.07 -21.41 -22.33
C GLY A 296 0.88 -20.99 -21.46
N HIS A 297 0.03 -20.19 -22.11
CA HIS A 297 -1.34 -19.81 -21.75
C HIS A 297 -1.52 -18.44 -21.07
N SER A 298 -1.97 -17.45 -21.85
CA SER A 298 -2.34 -16.08 -21.42
C SER A 298 -3.50 -15.99 -20.44
N LYS A 299 -4.15 -17.13 -20.11
CA LYS A 299 -5.33 -17.12 -19.23
C LYS A 299 -5.00 -17.29 -17.75
N TRP A 300 -3.75 -17.53 -17.38
CA TRP A 300 -3.32 -17.46 -15.98
C TRP A 300 -3.57 -16.05 -15.44
N LYS A 301 -4.33 -15.94 -14.37
CA LYS A 301 -4.66 -14.66 -13.74
C LYS A 301 -4.65 -14.83 -12.23
N GLN A 302 -4.11 -13.82 -11.55
CA GLN A 302 -4.29 -13.66 -10.12
C GLN A 302 -5.80 -13.61 -9.81
N GLY A 303 -6.22 -14.26 -8.72
CA GLY A 303 -7.65 -14.34 -8.38
C GLY A 303 -8.37 -15.58 -8.90
N GLU A 304 -7.72 -16.45 -9.65
CA GLU A 304 -8.34 -17.69 -10.16
C GLU A 304 -7.88 -18.91 -9.35
N TRP A 305 -8.76 -19.90 -9.25
CA TRP A 305 -8.41 -21.22 -8.76
C TRP A 305 -7.81 -22.06 -9.87
N CYS A 306 -6.80 -22.86 -9.52
CA CYS A 306 -6.22 -23.87 -10.38
C CYS A 306 -6.30 -25.24 -9.72
N ARG A 307 -6.61 -26.26 -10.51
CA ARG A 307 -6.45 -27.66 -10.07
C ARG A 307 -4.98 -28.05 -10.19
N VAL A 308 -4.38 -28.53 -9.12
CA VAL A 308 -2.96 -28.86 -9.05
C VAL A 308 -2.81 -30.36 -8.80
N TYR A 309 -2.06 -31.02 -9.68
CA TYR A 309 -1.72 -32.44 -9.57
C TYR A 309 -0.20 -32.62 -9.78
N LEU A 310 0.52 -32.64 -8.66
CA LEU A 310 1.95 -32.90 -8.58
C LEU A 310 2.20 -34.07 -7.63
N PRO A 311 2.02 -35.33 -8.08
CA PRO A 311 2.21 -36.50 -7.24
C PRO A 311 3.62 -36.62 -6.65
N SER A 312 4.67 -36.14 -7.33
CA SER A 312 6.05 -36.16 -6.79
C SER A 312 6.22 -35.32 -5.52
N PHE A 313 5.32 -34.36 -5.29
CA PHE A 313 5.32 -33.49 -4.12
C PHE A 313 4.14 -33.77 -3.18
N ASN A 314 3.37 -34.84 -3.45
CA ASN A 314 2.14 -35.18 -2.74
C ASN A 314 1.09 -34.05 -2.73
N ILE A 315 0.98 -33.31 -3.84
CA ILE A 315 -0.01 -32.24 -4.01
C ILE A 315 -1.09 -32.71 -4.99
N ASN A 316 -2.32 -32.82 -4.49
CA ASN A 316 -3.51 -33.12 -5.30
C ASN A 316 -4.71 -32.34 -4.75
N GLY A 317 -5.05 -31.23 -5.39
CA GLY A 317 -6.12 -30.37 -4.90
C GLY A 317 -6.35 -29.13 -5.74
N TYR A 318 -6.99 -28.14 -5.13
CA TYR A 318 -7.13 -26.81 -5.71
C TYR A 318 -6.23 -25.85 -4.96
N MET A 319 -5.50 -25.02 -5.68
CA MET A 319 -4.75 -23.91 -5.11
C MET A 319 -5.14 -22.62 -5.81
N TYR A 320 -5.09 -21.54 -5.07
CA TYR A 320 -5.47 -20.21 -5.53
C TYR A 320 -4.24 -19.45 -6.01
N ILE A 321 -4.34 -18.81 -7.18
CA ILE A 321 -3.23 -18.08 -7.80
C ILE A 321 -3.11 -16.69 -7.17
N THR A 322 -2.05 -16.48 -6.40
CA THR A 322 -1.77 -15.22 -5.69
C THR A 322 -0.91 -14.28 -6.51
N LYS A 323 -0.07 -14.81 -7.41
CA LYS A 323 0.81 -14.02 -8.28
C LYS A 323 0.97 -14.66 -9.65
N VAL A 324 1.07 -13.82 -10.66
CA VAL A 324 1.37 -14.18 -12.05
C VAL A 324 2.46 -13.22 -12.54
N SER A 325 3.57 -13.75 -13.05
CA SER A 325 4.61 -12.97 -13.71
C SER A 325 4.95 -13.61 -15.05
N GLN A 326 4.77 -12.86 -16.14
CA GLN A 326 5.12 -13.31 -17.48
C GLN A 326 6.54 -12.84 -17.78
N ASP A 327 7.41 -13.79 -18.13
CA ASP A 327 8.76 -13.48 -18.58
C ASP A 327 8.76 -13.50 -20.11
N GLU A 328 9.00 -12.35 -20.75
CA GLU A 328 9.29 -12.28 -22.19
C GLU A 328 10.81 -12.38 -22.41
N ASP A 329 11.40 -13.49 -21.98
CA ASP A 329 12.86 -13.64 -22.02
C ASP A 329 13.39 -13.94 -23.44
N SER A 330 12.54 -14.40 -24.37
CA SER A 330 12.91 -14.60 -25.80
C SER A 330 11.67 -14.77 -26.70
N PRO A 331 11.74 -14.37 -27.99
CA PRO A 331 10.65 -14.59 -28.93
C PRO A 331 10.51 -16.10 -29.22
N GLY A 332 9.59 -16.74 -28.49
CA GLY A 332 9.28 -18.17 -28.65
C GLY A 332 8.94 -18.88 -27.33
N ASP A 333 9.52 -18.44 -26.22
CA ASP A 333 9.34 -19.07 -24.90
C ASP A 333 8.34 -18.29 -24.05
N TRP A 334 7.06 -18.55 -24.29
CA TRP A 334 5.98 -18.04 -23.45
C TRP A 334 5.93 -18.85 -22.14
N THR A 335 6.71 -18.41 -21.16
CA THR A 335 6.68 -18.97 -19.80
C THR A 335 5.98 -18.04 -18.83
N CYS A 336 5.33 -18.62 -17.83
CA CYS A 336 4.60 -17.87 -16.82
C CYS A 336 4.92 -18.40 -15.43
N ASN A 337 5.48 -17.54 -14.58
CA ASN A 337 5.71 -17.82 -13.17
C ASN A 337 4.39 -17.67 -12.41
N LEU A 338 4.04 -18.69 -11.65
CA LEU A 338 2.87 -18.71 -10.79
C LEU A 338 3.29 -18.86 -9.34
N GLU A 339 2.59 -18.13 -8.49
CA GLU A 339 2.59 -18.34 -7.05
C GLU A 339 1.18 -18.79 -6.63
N LEU A 340 1.08 -19.92 -5.93
CA LEU A 340 -0.18 -20.49 -5.48
C LEU A 340 -0.16 -20.78 -3.97
N MET A 341 -1.33 -20.68 -3.35
CA MET A 341 -1.57 -20.98 -1.93
C MET A 341 -2.88 -21.76 -1.75
N ASP A 342 -3.08 -22.36 -0.58
CA ASP A 342 -4.30 -23.13 -0.27
C ASP A 342 -5.56 -22.26 -0.14
N TRP A 343 -5.40 -20.96 0.13
CA TRP A 343 -6.50 -20.00 0.23
C TRP A 343 -6.02 -18.57 -0.12
N PRO A 344 -6.91 -17.67 -0.59
CA PRO A 344 -6.57 -16.27 -0.82
C PRO A 344 -5.93 -15.56 0.39
N PRO A 345 -5.00 -14.62 0.15
CA PRO A 345 -4.45 -13.76 1.19
C PRO A 345 -5.52 -12.98 1.93
N GLY A 346 -5.30 -12.76 3.23
CA GLY A 346 -6.22 -12.01 4.09
C GLY A 346 -6.06 -10.51 3.93
N PHE A 347 -7.05 -9.76 4.43
CA PHE A 347 -7.01 -8.31 4.44
C PHE A 347 -6.00 -7.73 5.46
N GLY A 348 -5.58 -8.55 6.44
CA GLY A 348 -4.80 -8.14 7.60
C GLY A 348 -5.70 -7.71 8.76
N GLU A 349 -5.13 -7.55 9.95
CA GLU A 349 -5.86 -7.01 11.10
C GLU A 349 -6.09 -5.49 10.91
N PRO A 350 -7.29 -4.98 11.28
CA PRO A 350 -7.52 -3.57 11.46
C PRO A 350 -6.47 -2.95 12.37
N ALA A 351 -6.09 -1.69 12.12
CA ALA A 351 -5.30 -0.96 13.08
C ALA A 351 -6.10 -0.87 14.40
N LYS A 352 -5.50 -1.31 15.52
CA LYS A 352 -6.13 -1.15 16.83
C LYS A 352 -6.29 0.34 17.10
N THR A 353 -7.53 0.82 17.13
CA THR A 353 -7.82 2.16 17.65
C THR A 353 -7.78 2.09 19.18
N GLU A 354 -7.11 3.04 19.82
CA GLU A 354 -6.92 3.10 21.29
C GLU A 354 -8.24 3.23 22.10
N ASN A 355 -9.40 3.18 21.45
CA ASN A 355 -10.71 3.28 22.09
C ASN A 355 -11.37 1.93 22.41
N ASP A 356 -10.77 0.79 22.02
CA ASP A 356 -11.30 -0.54 22.36
C ASP A 356 -10.78 -1.10 23.70
N SER A 357 -9.95 -0.34 24.43
CA SER A 357 -9.67 -0.63 25.84
C SER A 357 -10.68 0.07 26.74
N ASP A 358 -11.48 -0.76 27.41
CA ASP A 358 -12.15 -0.51 28.68
C ASP A 358 -13.62 -0.04 28.67
N LYS A 359 -14.51 -0.99 28.35
CA LYS A 359 -15.83 -1.08 29.01
C LYS A 359 -16.04 -2.51 29.49
N GLY A 360 -15.43 -2.85 30.63
CA GLY A 360 -15.53 -4.22 31.13
C GLY A 360 -15.02 -4.47 32.54
N SER A 361 -15.34 -3.62 33.52
CA SER A 361 -15.42 -4.09 34.91
C SER A 361 -16.43 -3.28 35.73
N ASP A 362 -17.71 -3.51 35.50
CA ASP A 362 -18.67 -3.45 36.60
C ASP A 362 -18.47 -4.70 37.46
N SER A 363 -17.92 -4.52 38.66
CA SER A 363 -17.95 -5.54 39.71
C SER A 363 -18.36 -4.87 41.01
N LYS A 364 -19.61 -5.17 41.40
CA LYS A 364 -20.18 -5.25 42.76
C LYS A 364 -20.05 -4.07 43.71
#